data_AF-A0A929SR53-F1
#
_entry.id   AF-A0A929SR53-F1
#
_cell.length_a   1.000
_cell.length_b   1.000
_cell.length_c   1.000
_cell.angle_alpha   90.00
_cell.angle_beta   90.00
_cell.angle_gamma   90.00
#
_symmetry.space_group_name_H-M   'P 1'
#
loop_
_entity.id
_entity.type
_entity.pdbx_description
1 polymer ?
#
loop_
_entity_poly.entity_id
_entity_poly.type
_entity_poly.pdbx_seq_one_letter_code
_entity_poly.pdbx_strand_id
1 'polypeptide(L)'
;MKVTIENTNYIVDNKGKVEIKDILSEEYNRDGIEIGDYIDYAPDLVTVPYPKEKLTNQYTGADDTPGRKNNDIPQENLRWKVFRKYDDGSIDIVSDDTTSSLILDRSQGYNNGVFILNDIAKRLYSKPSKGIYARHINLEDIEYHLNKTTKGKKLVENALEGIEYGYGWSFNSNTYSAGNNIEKIDYLQNEQGKGRSDSIITEPITTGLSQTIPSGKIVTVPKTVYYMTSDDIDMWGTQKVINTVIGIHNAYWFASRIQNMEIIYFDAGSMGDRVFSGYNYNLGMKFVVRLNSTTKLQKSTDASNAGGTPHKILEY
;
A
#
# COMPACT_ATOMS: atom_id res chain seq x y z
N MET A 1 37.09 3.14 17.64
CA MET A 1 37.07 1.74 17.15
C MET A 1 36.44 1.71 15.77
N LYS A 2 37.05 1.07 14.78
CA LYS A 2 36.40 0.83 13.48
C LYS A 2 35.67 -0.51 13.55
N VAL A 3 34.39 -0.52 13.24
CA VAL A 3 33.54 -1.72 13.19
C VAL A 3 32.93 -1.80 11.80
N THR A 4 32.94 -2.97 11.19
CA THR A 4 32.27 -3.18 9.90
C THR A 4 31.05 -4.05 10.14
N ILE A 5 29.88 -3.56 9.74
CA ILE A 5 28.61 -4.31 9.78
C ILE A 5 27.99 -4.17 8.40
N GLU A 6 27.60 -5.28 7.78
CA GLU A 6 26.90 -5.30 6.48
C GLU A 6 27.53 -4.39 5.40
N ASN A 7 28.87 -4.42 5.29
CA ASN A 7 29.68 -3.64 4.35
C ASN A 7 29.76 -2.12 4.60
N THR A 8 29.24 -1.67 5.73
CA THR A 8 29.37 -0.29 6.19
C THR A 8 30.45 -0.19 7.26
N ASN A 9 31.38 0.74 7.08
CA ASN A 9 32.36 1.06 8.10
C ASN A 9 31.79 2.08 9.09
N TYR A 10 31.71 1.69 10.35
CA TYR A 10 31.35 2.56 11.46
C TYR A 10 32.61 2.93 12.25
N ILE A 11 32.71 4.19 12.66
CA ILE A 11 33.65 4.62 13.69
C ILE A 11 32.85 4.85 14.97
N VAL A 12 33.27 4.16 16.03
CA VAL A 12 32.83 4.45 17.40
C VAL A 12 33.90 5.28 18.08
N ASP A 13 33.57 6.49 18.52
CA ASP A 13 34.51 7.33 19.28
C ASP A 13 34.68 6.81 20.73
N ASN A 14 35.58 7.43 21.49
CA ASN A 14 35.83 7.06 22.88
C ASN A 14 34.68 7.41 23.85
N LYS A 15 33.61 8.05 23.36
CA LYS A 15 32.39 8.40 24.08
C LYS A 15 31.19 7.55 23.64
N GLY A 16 31.39 6.57 22.75
CA GLY A 16 30.34 5.68 22.25
C GLY A 16 29.49 6.27 21.11
N LYS A 17 29.85 7.44 20.56
CA LYS A 17 29.18 7.99 19.38
C LYS A 17 29.55 7.17 18.15
N VAL A 18 28.55 6.77 17.37
CA VAL A 18 28.73 5.99 16.13
C VAL A 18 28.54 6.91 14.93
N GLU A 19 29.53 6.94 14.03
CA GLU A 19 29.48 7.65 12.75
C GLU A 19 29.76 6.69 11.59
N ILE A 20 28.99 6.80 10.51
CA ILE A 20 29.24 6.06 9.26
C ILE A 20 30.39 6.74 8.54
N LYS A 21 31.45 6.00 8.24
CA LYS A 21 32.64 6.52 7.57
C LYS A 21 32.57 6.31 6.06
N ASP A 22 32.40 5.06 5.62
CA ASP A 22 32.50 4.67 4.21
C ASP A 22 31.62 3.45 3.92
N ILE A 23 30.94 3.46 2.77
CA ILE A 23 30.34 2.25 2.17
C ILE A 23 31.44 1.55 1.36
N LEU A 24 31.73 0.28 1.67
CA LEU A 24 32.90 -0.42 1.13
C LEU A 24 32.80 -0.79 -0.37
N SER A 25 31.59 -0.88 -0.92
CA SER A 25 31.36 -1.31 -2.31
C SER A 25 30.23 -0.50 -2.96
N GLU A 26 30.45 -0.06 -4.20
CA GLU A 26 29.52 0.79 -4.96
C GLU A 26 28.13 0.16 -5.13
N GLU A 27 28.05 -1.16 -5.13
CA GLU A 27 26.80 -1.92 -5.29
C GLU A 27 25.85 -1.81 -4.08
N TYR A 28 26.36 -1.42 -2.92
CA TYR A 28 25.57 -1.12 -1.72
C TYR A 28 25.24 0.37 -1.59
N ASN A 29 25.89 1.23 -2.39
CA ASN A 29 25.70 2.66 -2.30
C ASN A 29 24.36 3.07 -2.93
N ARG A 30 23.50 3.74 -2.15
CA ARG A 30 22.20 4.27 -2.58
C ARG A 30 22.24 5.73 -3.03
N ASP A 31 23.41 6.37 -2.97
CA ASP A 31 23.61 7.73 -3.44
C ASP A 31 23.37 7.81 -4.95
N GLY A 32 22.56 8.79 -5.35
CA GLY A 32 22.11 9.00 -6.72
C GLY A 32 20.94 8.12 -7.16
N ILE A 33 20.46 7.20 -6.32
CA ILE A 33 19.18 6.51 -6.53
C ILE A 33 18.07 7.39 -5.93
N GLU A 34 17.11 7.80 -6.73
CA GLU A 34 16.03 8.69 -6.31
C GLU A 34 14.66 7.99 -6.31
N ILE A 35 13.72 8.52 -5.53
CA ILE A 35 12.31 8.11 -5.62
C ILE A 35 11.84 8.33 -7.07
N GLY A 36 11.14 7.34 -7.63
CA GLY A 36 10.66 7.32 -9.01
C GLY A 36 11.63 6.73 -10.03
N ASP A 37 12.89 6.44 -9.65
CA ASP A 37 13.81 5.70 -10.51
C ASP A 37 13.36 4.24 -10.67
N TYR A 38 13.50 3.68 -11.87
CA TYR A 38 13.18 2.27 -12.13
C TYR A 38 14.24 1.32 -11.57
N ILE A 39 13.78 0.18 -11.06
CA ILE A 39 14.61 -0.95 -10.61
C ILE A 39 14.16 -2.23 -11.34
N ASP A 40 15.13 -3.01 -11.80
CA ASP A 40 14.91 -4.30 -12.48
C ASP A 40 14.61 -5.42 -11.48
N TYR A 41 13.47 -5.31 -10.80
CA TYR A 41 12.98 -6.34 -9.91
C TYR A 41 12.18 -7.39 -10.68
N ALA A 42 12.61 -8.65 -10.56
CA ALA A 42 11.89 -9.80 -11.09
C ALA A 42 11.36 -10.68 -9.94
N PRO A 43 10.02 -10.77 -9.74
CA PRO A 43 9.44 -11.74 -8.82
C PRO A 43 9.75 -13.18 -9.26
N ASP A 44 9.47 -14.16 -8.41
CA ASP A 44 9.53 -15.56 -8.85
C ASP A 44 8.42 -15.83 -9.88
N LEU A 45 8.71 -16.63 -10.91
CA LEU A 45 7.77 -16.92 -11.99
C LEU A 45 6.59 -17.74 -11.47
N VAL A 46 5.37 -17.26 -11.74
CA VAL A 46 4.12 -17.94 -11.39
C VAL A 46 3.37 -18.28 -12.67
N THR A 47 3.26 -19.57 -12.95
CA THR A 47 2.60 -20.07 -14.18
C THR A 47 1.10 -20.30 -13.99
N VAL A 48 0.63 -20.38 -12.74
CA VAL A 48 -0.79 -20.57 -12.40
C VAL A 48 -1.35 -19.27 -11.83
N PRO A 49 -2.29 -18.61 -12.53
CA PRO A 49 -2.94 -17.39 -12.06
C PRO A 49 -3.52 -17.50 -10.64
N TYR A 50 -3.81 -16.35 -10.02
CA TYR A 50 -4.66 -16.33 -8.86
C TYR A 50 -6.08 -16.79 -9.27
N PRO A 51 -6.61 -17.85 -8.68
CA PRO A 51 -7.83 -18.50 -9.18
C PRO A 51 -9.08 -17.66 -8.88
N LYS A 52 -9.95 -17.47 -9.87
CA LYS A 52 -11.24 -16.77 -9.72
C LYS A 52 -12.17 -17.46 -8.72
N GLU A 53 -11.99 -18.75 -8.47
CA GLU A 53 -12.76 -19.51 -7.46
C GLU A 53 -12.54 -18.93 -6.05
N LYS A 54 -11.38 -18.31 -5.80
CA LYS A 54 -11.08 -17.55 -4.57
C LYS A 54 -11.58 -16.10 -4.59
N LEU A 55 -12.20 -15.67 -5.69
CA LEU A 55 -12.67 -14.30 -5.91
C LEU A 55 -14.19 -14.21 -6.13
N THR A 56 -14.92 -15.29 -5.83
CA THR A 56 -16.39 -15.39 -5.92
C THR A 56 -17.11 -14.47 -4.93
N ASN A 57 -18.44 -14.34 -5.12
CA ASN A 57 -19.31 -13.49 -4.30
C ASN A 57 -19.14 -13.68 -2.79
N GLN A 58 -19.01 -14.93 -2.33
CA GLN A 58 -18.87 -15.23 -0.90
C GLN A 58 -17.60 -14.63 -0.27
N TYR A 59 -16.58 -14.28 -1.08
CA TYR A 59 -15.32 -13.72 -0.61
C TYR A 59 -15.20 -12.23 -0.90
N THR A 60 -15.62 -11.79 -2.08
CA THR A 60 -15.37 -10.44 -2.58
C THR A 60 -16.62 -9.57 -2.65
N GLY A 61 -17.82 -10.16 -2.58
CA GLY A 61 -19.10 -9.48 -2.82
C GLY A 61 -19.41 -9.20 -4.30
N ALA A 62 -18.49 -9.57 -5.20
CA ALA A 62 -18.68 -9.56 -6.65
C ALA A 62 -19.76 -10.59 -7.03
N ASP A 63 -20.90 -10.16 -7.55
CA ASP A 63 -22.05 -11.03 -7.85
C ASP A 63 -22.13 -11.40 -9.34
N ASP A 64 -23.09 -12.25 -9.71
CA ASP A 64 -23.22 -12.77 -11.06
C ASP A 64 -23.81 -11.78 -12.07
N THR A 65 -24.05 -10.53 -11.67
CA THR A 65 -24.50 -9.48 -12.58
C THR A 65 -23.47 -9.29 -13.70
N PRO A 66 -23.90 -9.13 -14.98
CA PRO A 66 -22.97 -8.84 -16.07
C PRO A 66 -22.04 -7.67 -15.76
N GLY A 67 -20.73 -7.88 -15.92
CA GLY A 67 -19.70 -6.89 -15.59
C GLY A 67 -19.31 -6.80 -14.12
N ARG A 68 -19.91 -7.60 -13.23
CA ARG A 68 -19.61 -7.62 -11.78
C ARG A 68 -18.86 -8.88 -11.30
N LYS A 69 -18.29 -9.67 -12.21
CA LYS A 69 -17.57 -10.90 -11.87
C LYS A 69 -16.06 -10.70 -11.92
N ASN A 70 -15.36 -11.29 -10.97
CA ASN A 70 -13.91 -11.40 -10.99
C ASN A 70 -13.45 -12.56 -11.89
N ASN A 71 -12.32 -12.38 -12.56
CA ASN A 71 -11.66 -13.40 -13.37
C ASN A 71 -10.37 -13.87 -12.70
N ASP A 72 -9.70 -14.84 -13.32
CA ASP A 72 -8.35 -15.24 -12.92
C ASP A 72 -7.41 -14.04 -13.07
N ILE A 73 -6.51 -13.84 -12.10
CA ILE A 73 -5.54 -12.75 -12.12
C ILE A 73 -4.17 -13.34 -12.46
N PRO A 74 -3.68 -13.18 -13.71
CA PRO A 74 -2.36 -13.67 -14.10
C PRO A 74 -1.24 -12.81 -13.49
N GLN A 75 -0.03 -13.36 -13.44
CA GLN A 75 1.18 -12.57 -13.21
C GLN A 75 1.47 -11.74 -14.47
N GLU A 76 1.66 -10.43 -14.29
CA GLU A 76 1.99 -9.50 -15.36
C GLU A 76 3.48 -9.10 -15.28
N ASN A 77 4.06 -8.67 -16.42
CA ASN A 77 5.42 -8.13 -16.44
C ASN A 77 5.41 -6.65 -16.06
N LEU A 78 5.32 -6.37 -14.75
CA LEU A 78 5.26 -5.01 -14.22
C LEU A 78 6.66 -4.40 -14.08
N ARG A 79 6.78 -3.10 -14.35
CA ARG A 79 7.97 -2.32 -13.99
C ARG A 79 7.86 -1.82 -12.56
N TRP A 80 9.00 -1.55 -11.94
CA TRP A 80 9.08 -1.17 -10.52
C TRP A 80 9.86 0.11 -10.35
N LYS A 81 9.34 1.01 -9.52
CA LYS A 81 9.98 2.29 -9.18
C LYS A 81 10.38 2.32 -7.71
N VAL A 82 11.47 3.00 -7.40
CA VAL A 82 11.84 3.34 -6.02
C VAL A 82 10.70 4.14 -5.41
N PHE A 83 10.11 3.59 -4.36
CA PHE A 83 9.00 4.18 -3.65
C PHE A 83 9.46 4.87 -2.37
N ARG A 84 10.32 4.21 -1.58
CA ARG A 84 10.94 4.79 -0.39
C ARG A 84 12.39 4.42 -0.25
N LYS A 85 13.10 5.27 0.48
CA LYS A 85 14.46 5.04 0.93
C LYS A 85 14.49 5.12 2.45
N TYR A 86 15.26 4.22 3.05
CA TYR A 86 15.48 4.15 4.50
C TYR A 86 16.95 4.41 4.81
N ASP A 87 17.22 4.88 6.03
CA ASP A 87 18.57 5.23 6.48
C ASP A 87 19.49 4.00 6.58
N ASP A 88 18.93 2.80 6.73
CA ASP A 88 19.66 1.54 6.70
C ASP A 88 20.05 1.08 5.28
N GLY A 89 19.65 1.81 4.24
CA GLY A 89 19.92 1.49 2.84
C GLY A 89 18.92 0.51 2.21
N SER A 90 17.94 0.02 2.96
CA SER A 90 16.79 -0.68 2.39
C SER A 90 15.91 0.29 1.59
N ILE A 91 15.17 -0.25 0.62
CA ILE A 91 14.28 0.53 -0.23
C ILE A 91 12.96 -0.21 -0.44
N ASP A 92 11.84 0.50 -0.32
CA ASP A 92 10.57 0.00 -0.84
C ASP A 92 10.51 0.36 -2.33
N ILE A 93 10.09 -0.59 -3.15
CA ILE A 93 9.76 -0.39 -4.57
C ILE A 93 8.28 -0.64 -4.78
N VAL A 94 7.69 0.07 -5.75
CA VAL A 94 6.27 -0.05 -6.10
C VAL A 94 6.10 -0.37 -7.59
N SER A 95 5.14 -1.22 -7.91
CA SER A 95 4.85 -1.60 -9.29
C SER A 95 4.10 -0.50 -10.05
N ASP A 96 4.22 -0.54 -11.38
CA ASP A 96 3.18 0.00 -12.26
C ASP A 96 1.82 -0.68 -11.98
N ASP A 97 0.74 -0.09 -12.49
CA ASP A 97 -0.62 -0.65 -12.30
C ASP A 97 -0.79 -1.93 -13.12
N THR A 98 -1.57 -2.87 -12.59
CA THR A 98 -2.00 -4.05 -13.35
C THR A 98 -3.02 -3.69 -14.42
N THR A 99 -3.03 -4.44 -15.51
CA THR A 99 -4.13 -4.46 -16.48
C THR A 99 -5.33 -5.26 -15.97
N SER A 100 -5.06 -6.25 -15.11
CA SER A 100 -6.08 -6.98 -14.37
C SER A 100 -6.72 -6.09 -13.30
N SER A 101 -8.02 -6.23 -13.11
CA SER A 101 -8.77 -5.51 -12.08
C SER A 101 -9.52 -6.47 -11.16
N LEU A 102 -9.87 -5.98 -9.98
CA LEU A 102 -10.58 -6.71 -8.94
C LEU A 102 -11.81 -5.91 -8.50
N ILE A 103 -12.92 -6.62 -8.29
CA ILE A 103 -14.13 -6.09 -7.68
C ILE A 103 -14.17 -6.58 -6.23
N LEU A 104 -14.30 -5.61 -5.33
CA LEU A 104 -14.45 -5.78 -3.90
C LEU A 104 -15.66 -4.93 -3.46
N ASP A 105 -16.70 -5.57 -2.95
CA ASP A 105 -17.97 -4.92 -2.65
C ASP A 105 -18.66 -5.55 -1.43
N ARG A 106 -19.62 -4.81 -0.86
CA ARG A 106 -20.46 -5.22 0.27
C ARG A 106 -19.64 -5.70 1.48
N SER A 107 -20.30 -6.37 2.43
CA SER A 107 -19.67 -6.91 3.64
C SER A 107 -18.58 -7.92 3.33
N GLN A 108 -18.72 -8.76 2.29
CA GLN A 108 -17.71 -9.77 1.95
C GLN A 108 -16.39 -9.11 1.59
N GLY A 109 -16.43 -8.16 0.64
CA GLY A 109 -15.27 -7.36 0.31
C GLY A 109 -14.74 -6.63 1.54
N TYR A 110 -15.60 -5.94 2.31
CA TYR A 110 -15.15 -5.08 3.41
C TYR A 110 -14.34 -5.86 4.45
N ASN A 111 -14.81 -7.06 4.79
CA ASN A 111 -14.13 -7.92 5.75
C ASN A 111 -12.86 -8.57 5.18
N ASN A 112 -12.87 -8.98 3.91
CA ASN A 112 -11.81 -9.81 3.32
C ASN A 112 -10.78 -9.05 2.47
N GLY A 113 -11.06 -7.80 2.09
CA GLY A 113 -10.33 -7.09 1.03
C GLY A 113 -8.84 -6.97 1.29
N VAL A 114 -8.45 -6.60 2.52
CA VAL A 114 -7.03 -6.50 2.90
C VAL A 114 -6.32 -7.85 2.81
N PHE A 115 -6.99 -8.94 3.19
CA PHE A 115 -6.43 -10.28 3.05
C PHE A 115 -6.26 -10.64 1.57
N ILE A 116 -7.33 -10.49 0.76
CA ILE A 116 -7.35 -10.87 -0.66
C ILE A 116 -6.28 -10.11 -1.45
N LEU A 117 -6.21 -8.78 -1.28
CA LEU A 117 -5.23 -7.93 -1.96
C LEU A 117 -3.78 -8.34 -1.63
N ASN A 118 -3.50 -8.62 -0.36
CA ASN A 118 -2.17 -9.05 0.07
C ASN A 118 -1.86 -10.50 -0.35
N ASP A 119 -2.84 -11.39 -0.40
CA ASP A 119 -2.68 -12.78 -0.85
C ASP A 119 -2.36 -12.82 -2.36
N ILE A 120 -3.05 -12.00 -3.17
CA ILE A 120 -2.73 -11.80 -4.59
C ILE A 120 -1.30 -11.29 -4.74
N ALA A 121 -0.95 -10.21 -4.05
CA ALA A 121 0.40 -9.62 -4.11
C ALA A 121 1.48 -10.65 -3.74
N LYS A 122 1.29 -11.32 -2.60
CA LYS A 122 2.22 -12.30 -2.06
C LYS A 122 2.39 -13.48 -3.03
N ARG A 123 1.31 -13.98 -3.61
CA ARG A 123 1.36 -15.09 -4.57
C ARG A 123 2.05 -14.70 -5.87
N LEU A 124 1.68 -13.56 -6.45
CA LEU A 124 2.07 -13.21 -7.83
C LEU A 124 3.37 -12.41 -7.93
N TYR A 125 3.80 -11.69 -6.87
CA TYR A 125 4.90 -10.72 -6.99
C TYR A 125 6.00 -10.86 -5.91
N SER A 126 5.97 -11.93 -5.11
CA SER A 126 7.04 -12.21 -4.15
C SER A 126 8.24 -12.90 -4.79
N LYS A 127 9.34 -12.93 -4.05
CA LYS A 127 10.53 -13.76 -4.31
C LYS A 127 10.93 -14.50 -3.03
N PRO A 128 10.17 -15.53 -2.60
CA PRO A 128 10.38 -16.22 -1.33
C PRO A 128 11.76 -16.87 -1.22
N SER A 129 12.34 -17.29 -2.35
CA SER A 129 13.71 -17.82 -2.43
C SER A 129 14.79 -16.84 -1.90
N LYS A 130 14.45 -15.55 -1.79
CA LYS A 130 15.29 -14.47 -1.25
C LYS A 130 14.69 -13.80 -0.01
N GLY A 131 13.65 -14.38 0.58
CA GLY A 131 12.97 -13.81 1.75
C GLY A 131 12.18 -12.53 1.45
N ILE A 132 11.91 -12.25 0.18
CA ILE A 132 11.22 -11.03 -0.27
C ILE A 132 9.75 -11.35 -0.50
N TYR A 133 8.88 -10.59 0.17
CA TYR A 133 7.43 -10.79 0.11
C TYR A 133 6.74 -9.51 -0.34
N ALA A 134 5.98 -9.61 -1.42
CA ALA A 134 5.16 -8.51 -1.90
C ALA A 134 3.89 -8.37 -1.05
N ARG A 135 3.44 -7.13 -0.94
CA ARG A 135 2.14 -6.75 -0.36
C ARG A 135 1.46 -5.76 -1.28
N HIS A 136 0.16 -5.58 -1.10
CA HIS A 136 -0.54 -4.51 -1.79
C HIS A 136 -0.13 -3.15 -1.18
N ILE A 137 -0.16 -2.09 -1.98
CA ILE A 137 -0.05 -0.73 -1.46
C ILE A 137 -1.22 -0.46 -0.49
N ASN A 138 -0.93 0.28 0.57
CA ASN A 138 -1.89 0.65 1.61
C ASN A 138 -1.90 2.16 1.85
N LEU A 139 -2.75 2.65 2.75
CA LEU A 139 -2.89 4.08 2.97
C LEU A 139 -1.74 4.67 3.80
N GLU A 140 -1.18 3.92 4.75
CA GLU A 140 0.04 4.32 5.47
C GLU A 140 1.18 4.58 4.48
N ASP A 141 1.15 3.91 3.34
CA ASP A 141 2.12 4.16 2.30
C ASP A 141 2.05 5.55 1.71
N ILE A 142 0.82 6.05 1.55
CA ILE A 142 0.51 7.35 0.99
C ILE A 142 0.83 8.44 2.01
N GLU A 143 0.40 8.23 3.25
CA GLU A 143 0.69 9.13 4.37
C GLU A 143 2.18 9.32 4.60
N TYR A 144 2.99 8.27 4.38
CA TYR A 144 4.45 8.40 4.46
C TYR A 144 4.97 9.55 3.58
N HIS A 145 4.45 9.67 2.36
CA HIS A 145 4.85 10.72 1.42
C HIS A 145 4.26 12.08 1.78
N LEU A 146 2.97 12.13 2.13
CA LEU A 146 2.32 13.36 2.56
C LEU A 146 3.01 13.97 3.79
N ASN A 147 3.42 13.13 4.75
CA ASN A 147 4.11 13.58 5.96
C ASN A 147 5.52 14.15 5.71
N LYS A 148 6.05 14.09 4.48
CA LYS A 148 7.34 14.73 4.13
C LYS A 148 7.21 16.23 3.87
N THR A 149 5.99 16.76 3.73
CA THR A 149 5.76 18.19 3.56
C THR A 149 4.90 18.73 4.69
N THR A 150 5.04 20.03 5.01
CA THR A 150 4.21 20.67 6.04
C THR A 150 2.72 20.63 5.67
N LYS A 151 2.38 20.86 4.40
CA LYS A 151 0.99 20.84 3.92
C LYS A 151 0.40 19.43 3.94
N GLY A 152 1.13 18.44 3.41
CA GLY A 152 0.70 17.05 3.40
C GLY A 152 0.55 16.49 4.82
N LYS A 153 1.49 16.80 5.73
CA LYS A 153 1.37 16.44 7.15
C LYS A 153 0.10 17.01 7.77
N LYS A 154 -0.19 18.30 7.54
CA LYS A 154 -1.41 18.95 8.05
C LYS A 154 -2.68 18.29 7.52
N LEU A 155 -2.69 17.84 6.26
CA LEU A 155 -3.81 17.08 5.71
C LEU A 155 -3.99 15.74 6.43
N VAL A 156 -2.91 14.99 6.66
CA VAL A 156 -2.98 13.71 7.38
C VAL A 156 -3.50 13.93 8.81
N GLU A 157 -2.97 14.92 9.52
CA GLU A 157 -3.43 15.28 10.88
C GLU A 157 -4.92 15.65 10.89
N ASN A 158 -5.36 16.53 10.00
CA ASN A 158 -6.77 16.90 9.87
C ASN A 158 -7.66 15.69 9.54
N ALA A 159 -7.23 14.83 8.61
CA ALA A 159 -7.96 13.63 8.20
C ALA A 159 -8.17 12.66 9.37
N LEU A 160 -7.16 12.50 10.22
CA LEU A 160 -7.20 11.64 11.42
C LEU A 160 -8.00 12.26 12.57
N GLU A 161 -7.98 13.59 12.70
CA GLU A 161 -8.80 14.33 13.68
C GLU A 161 -10.25 14.50 13.21
N GLY A 162 -10.57 14.09 11.98
CA GLY A 162 -11.89 14.25 11.37
C GLY A 162 -12.22 15.70 11.01
N ILE A 163 -11.23 16.60 11.06
CA ILE A 163 -11.31 18.01 10.68
C ILE A 163 -11.40 18.09 9.15
N GLU A 164 -12.50 18.67 8.66
CA GLU A 164 -12.74 18.83 7.23
C GLU A 164 -11.72 19.77 6.59
N TYR A 165 -11.13 19.33 5.49
CA TYR A 165 -10.26 20.14 4.64
C TYR A 165 -10.88 20.23 3.24
N GLY A 166 -11.80 21.18 3.03
CA GLY A 166 -12.49 21.36 1.75
C GLY A 166 -14.02 21.35 1.84
N TYR A 167 -14.70 21.44 0.68
CA TYR A 167 -16.13 21.71 0.50
C TYR A 167 -17.08 20.83 1.36
N GLY A 168 -17.45 21.28 2.57
CA GLY A 168 -18.80 21.17 3.15
C GLY A 168 -19.45 19.78 3.35
N TRP A 169 -18.72 18.67 3.29
CA TRP A 169 -19.26 17.33 3.56
C TRP A 169 -18.93 16.88 4.98
N SER A 170 -19.95 16.84 5.84
CA SER A 170 -19.82 16.36 7.22
C SER A 170 -20.09 14.86 7.34
N PHE A 171 -19.05 14.14 7.74
CA PHE A 171 -19.14 12.73 8.11
C PHE A 171 -18.82 12.60 9.60
N ASN A 172 -19.74 12.05 10.38
CA ASN A 172 -19.55 11.82 11.81
C ASN A 172 -18.76 10.52 12.03
N SER A 173 -17.90 10.48 13.05
CA SER A 173 -17.39 9.20 13.55
C SER A 173 -18.55 8.40 14.13
N ASN A 174 -18.59 7.10 13.84
CA ASN A 174 -19.65 6.24 14.36
C ASN A 174 -19.12 5.50 15.58
N THR A 175 -19.73 5.81 16.73
CA THR A 175 -19.55 5.06 17.96
C THR A 175 -20.71 4.11 18.11
N TYR A 176 -20.40 2.82 18.21
CA TYR A 176 -21.38 1.76 18.30
C TYR A 176 -21.33 1.14 19.71
N SER A 177 -22.51 0.91 20.26
CA SER A 177 -22.74 0.41 21.61
C SER A 177 -23.37 -0.98 21.60
N ALA A 178 -23.52 -1.58 22.78
CA ALA A 178 -24.15 -2.87 22.94
C ALA A 178 -25.47 -3.00 22.17
N GLY A 179 -25.60 -4.08 21.39
CA GLY A 179 -26.77 -4.34 20.55
C GLY A 179 -26.72 -3.75 19.13
N ASN A 180 -25.79 -2.82 18.83
CA ASN A 180 -25.54 -2.41 17.45
C ASN A 180 -24.84 -3.52 16.67
N ASN A 181 -25.13 -3.61 15.37
CA ASN A 181 -24.44 -4.52 14.44
C ASN A 181 -23.45 -3.74 13.59
N ILE A 182 -22.20 -4.20 13.56
CA ILE A 182 -21.12 -3.65 12.73
C ILE A 182 -20.50 -4.74 11.87
N GLU A 183 -19.68 -4.37 10.89
CA GLU A 183 -18.88 -5.34 10.15
C GLU A 183 -17.95 -6.10 11.10
N LYS A 184 -17.82 -7.41 10.89
CA LYS A 184 -17.04 -8.29 11.78
C LYS A 184 -15.60 -7.80 11.92
N ILE A 185 -15.03 -7.30 10.84
CA ILE A 185 -13.65 -6.81 10.79
C ILE A 185 -13.43 -5.56 11.64
N ASP A 186 -14.40 -4.65 11.70
CA ASP A 186 -14.30 -3.44 12.54
C ASP A 186 -14.26 -3.81 14.02
N TYR A 187 -15.08 -4.80 14.41
CA TYR A 187 -15.04 -5.35 15.77
C TYR A 187 -13.70 -6.01 16.09
N LEU A 188 -13.21 -6.88 15.20
CA LEU A 188 -11.93 -7.58 15.40
C LEU A 188 -10.75 -6.62 15.45
N GLN A 189 -10.76 -5.58 14.62
CA GLN A 189 -9.75 -4.54 14.61
C GLN A 189 -9.66 -3.84 15.97
N ASN A 190 -10.81 -3.49 16.55
CA ASN A 190 -10.86 -2.87 17.88
C ASN A 190 -10.41 -3.83 18.99
N GLU A 191 -10.95 -5.05 19.04
CA GLU A 191 -10.62 -6.03 20.09
C GLU A 191 -9.14 -6.44 20.08
N GLN A 192 -8.49 -6.44 18.91
CA GLN A 192 -7.08 -6.80 18.77
C GLN A 192 -6.12 -5.60 18.83
N GLY A 193 -6.63 -4.37 18.93
CA GLY A 193 -5.82 -3.16 18.88
C GLY A 193 -5.01 -3.02 17.59
N LYS A 194 -5.59 -3.43 16.46
CA LYS A 194 -4.94 -3.46 15.14
C LYS A 194 -5.29 -2.21 14.32
N GLY A 195 -4.39 -1.83 13.42
CA GLY A 195 -4.59 -0.76 12.44
C GLY A 195 -5.44 -1.21 11.25
N ARG A 196 -5.74 -0.26 10.36
CA ARG A 196 -6.58 -0.46 9.17
C ARG A 196 -5.96 -1.33 8.07
N SER A 197 -4.65 -1.48 8.06
CA SER A 197 -3.92 -2.29 7.07
C SER A 197 -3.34 -3.57 7.65
N ASP A 198 -3.49 -3.77 8.96
CA ASP A 198 -2.99 -4.96 9.63
C ASP A 198 -3.68 -6.22 9.13
N SER A 199 -2.93 -7.32 9.14
CA SER A 199 -3.48 -8.65 8.90
C SER A 199 -4.24 -9.13 10.14
N ILE A 200 -5.56 -9.08 10.08
CA ILE A 200 -6.46 -9.56 11.14
C ILE A 200 -7.08 -10.90 10.72
N ILE A 201 -7.54 -10.98 9.47
CA ILE A 201 -8.08 -12.18 8.86
C ILE A 201 -6.94 -12.98 8.26
N THR A 202 -6.88 -14.28 8.59
CA THR A 202 -5.89 -15.22 8.04
C THR A 202 -6.47 -16.13 6.95
N GLU A 203 -7.80 -16.21 6.87
CA GLU A 203 -8.56 -16.90 5.82
C GLU A 203 -9.87 -16.16 5.57
N PRO A 204 -10.35 -16.00 4.32
CA PRO A 204 -11.55 -15.23 4.03
C PRO A 204 -12.78 -15.71 4.82
N ILE A 205 -13.48 -14.78 5.45
CA ILE A 205 -14.74 -15.07 6.14
C ILE A 205 -15.89 -15.09 5.14
N THR A 206 -16.73 -16.13 5.22
CA THR A 206 -17.88 -16.33 4.32
C THR A 206 -19.23 -16.29 5.05
N THR A 207 -19.21 -16.45 6.37
CA THR A 207 -20.39 -16.43 7.25
C THR A 207 -20.13 -15.55 8.46
N GLY A 208 -21.18 -14.99 9.08
CA GLY A 208 -21.01 -14.14 10.25
C GLY A 208 -20.23 -12.85 9.93
N LEU A 209 -20.55 -12.25 8.79
CA LEU A 209 -19.90 -11.03 8.28
C LEU A 209 -20.16 -9.80 9.16
N SER A 210 -21.16 -9.87 10.03
CA SER A 210 -21.45 -8.85 11.02
C SER A 210 -21.26 -9.35 12.45
N GLN A 211 -21.04 -8.42 13.37
CA GLN A 211 -20.93 -8.65 14.79
C GLN A 211 -21.91 -7.74 15.55
N THR A 212 -22.75 -8.34 16.38
CA THR A 212 -23.48 -7.60 17.42
C THR A 212 -22.54 -7.27 18.56
N ILE A 213 -22.45 -6.00 18.94
CA ILE A 213 -21.57 -5.56 20.01
C ILE A 213 -22.07 -6.12 21.36
N PRO A 214 -21.20 -6.82 22.13
CA PRO A 214 -21.58 -7.38 23.43
C PRO A 214 -21.95 -6.32 24.46
N SER A 215 -22.69 -6.74 25.50
CA SER A 215 -22.99 -5.87 26.64
C SER A 215 -21.72 -5.32 27.29
N GLY A 216 -21.73 -4.04 27.67
CA GLY A 216 -20.59 -3.36 28.30
C GLY A 216 -19.42 -3.01 27.36
N LYS A 217 -19.55 -3.26 26.05
CA LYS A 217 -18.54 -2.90 25.05
C LYS A 217 -18.98 -1.68 24.23
N ILE A 218 -17.99 -0.89 23.83
CA ILE A 218 -18.14 0.24 22.90
C ILE A 218 -17.07 0.05 21.83
N VAL A 219 -17.47 0.15 20.56
CA VAL A 219 -16.56 0.12 19.43
C VAL A 219 -16.63 1.47 18.74
N THR A 220 -15.50 2.14 18.66
CA THR A 220 -15.33 3.35 17.86
C THR A 220 -14.63 2.95 16.57
N VAL A 221 -15.29 3.18 15.44
CA VAL A 221 -14.67 3.03 14.12
C VAL A 221 -14.17 4.41 13.70
N PRO A 222 -12.83 4.61 13.57
CA PRO A 222 -12.28 5.90 13.21
C PRO A 222 -12.75 6.35 11.82
N LYS A 223 -13.05 7.64 11.69
CA LYS A 223 -13.21 8.31 10.39
C LYS A 223 -11.82 8.62 9.84
N THR A 224 -11.63 8.47 8.53
CA THR A 224 -10.47 9.05 7.87
C THR A 224 -10.86 9.49 6.45
N VAL A 225 -10.86 10.79 6.22
CA VAL A 225 -11.23 11.38 4.91
C VAL A 225 -10.06 12.20 4.39
N TYR A 226 -9.61 11.91 3.16
CA TYR A 226 -8.60 12.70 2.47
C TYR A 226 -9.25 13.37 1.26
N TYR A 227 -9.51 14.66 1.38
CA TYR A 227 -9.99 15.47 0.26
C TYR A 227 -8.84 16.32 -0.28
N MET A 228 -8.57 16.22 -1.58
CA MET A 228 -7.55 17.00 -2.28
C MET A 228 -8.05 17.31 -3.69
N THR A 229 -7.71 18.49 -4.20
CA THR A 229 -7.99 18.88 -5.59
C THR A 229 -6.73 18.73 -6.45
N SER A 230 -6.88 18.77 -7.78
CA SER A 230 -5.79 18.63 -8.74
C SER A 230 -4.72 19.73 -8.64
N ASP A 231 -5.04 20.86 -8.00
CA ASP A 231 -4.12 21.99 -7.80
C ASP A 231 -3.15 21.79 -6.60
N ASP A 232 -3.37 20.78 -5.77
CA ASP A 232 -2.63 20.54 -4.50
C ASP A 232 -1.35 19.69 -4.65
N ILE A 233 -0.65 19.84 -5.78
CA ILE A 233 0.56 19.06 -6.14
C ILE A 233 1.70 19.25 -5.12
N ASP A 234 1.80 20.43 -4.50
CA ASP A 234 2.89 20.77 -3.58
C ASP A 234 2.85 19.99 -2.25
N MET A 235 1.73 19.37 -1.91
CA MET A 235 1.57 18.50 -0.74
C MET A 235 2.42 17.23 -0.82
N TRP A 236 2.76 16.81 -2.04
CA TRP A 236 3.57 15.62 -2.33
C TRP A 236 5.06 15.91 -2.45
N GLY A 237 5.43 17.19 -2.40
CA GLY A 237 6.81 17.67 -2.43
C GLY A 237 7.45 17.64 -3.81
N THR A 238 7.38 16.52 -4.54
CA THR A 238 8.00 16.39 -5.87
C THR A 238 7.10 15.69 -6.87
N GLN A 239 7.23 16.07 -8.15
CA GLN A 239 6.53 15.38 -9.24
C GLN A 239 6.93 13.90 -9.35
N LYS A 240 8.17 13.54 -8.95
CA LYS A 240 8.61 12.14 -8.96
C LYS A 240 7.81 11.28 -7.97
N VAL A 241 7.55 11.78 -6.76
CA VAL A 241 6.68 11.11 -5.78
C VAL A 241 5.27 10.92 -6.37
N ILE A 242 4.73 11.97 -6.97
CA ILE A 242 3.40 11.94 -7.60
C ILE A 242 3.35 10.88 -8.69
N ASN A 243 4.30 10.86 -9.62
CA ASN A 243 4.36 9.89 -10.72
C ASN A 243 4.63 8.44 -10.28
N THR A 244 5.02 8.25 -9.00
CA THR A 244 5.24 6.95 -8.38
C THR A 244 3.98 6.45 -7.69
N VAL A 245 3.21 7.37 -7.09
CA VAL A 245 1.97 7.08 -6.35
C VAL A 245 0.76 7.03 -7.29
N ILE A 246 0.62 7.98 -8.19
CA ILE A 246 -0.54 8.10 -9.09
C ILE A 246 -0.55 6.94 -10.08
N GLY A 247 -1.75 6.38 -10.29
CA GLY A 247 -1.96 5.39 -11.33
C GLY A 247 -1.73 6.00 -12.71
N ILE A 248 -0.97 5.32 -13.57
CA ILE A 248 -0.65 5.83 -14.92
C ILE A 248 -1.91 5.81 -15.80
N HIS A 249 -2.85 4.89 -15.51
CA HIS A 249 -3.99 4.63 -16.38
C HIS A 249 -5.33 4.41 -15.67
N ASN A 250 -5.37 3.92 -14.42
CA ASN A 250 -6.62 3.59 -13.72
C ASN A 250 -6.50 3.73 -12.20
N ALA A 251 -7.67 3.85 -11.55
CA ALA A 251 -7.80 3.75 -10.11
C ALA A 251 -7.47 2.34 -9.58
N TYR A 252 -6.87 2.25 -8.39
CA TYR A 252 -6.46 0.99 -7.77
C TYR A 252 -6.91 0.90 -6.30
N TRP A 253 -7.01 -0.33 -5.79
CA TRP A 253 -7.40 -0.58 -4.39
C TRP A 253 -6.31 -0.18 -3.39
N PHE A 254 -6.69 0.18 -2.16
CA PHE A 254 -5.75 0.14 -1.03
C PHE A 254 -6.05 -1.06 -0.14
N ALA A 255 -5.02 -1.74 0.34
CA ALA A 255 -5.17 -2.75 1.39
C ALA A 255 -5.33 -2.09 2.77
N SER A 256 -6.33 -1.22 2.90
CA SER A 256 -6.68 -0.49 4.12
C SER A 256 -8.19 -0.47 4.32
N ARG A 257 -8.64 -0.72 5.54
CA ARG A 257 -10.05 -0.65 5.94
C ARG A 257 -10.42 0.75 6.39
N ILE A 258 -11.34 1.38 5.67
CA ILE A 258 -11.88 2.68 6.04
C ILE A 258 -13.37 2.62 5.81
N GLN A 259 -14.18 2.91 6.83
CA GLN A 259 -15.63 2.80 6.75
C GLN A 259 -16.25 3.92 5.90
N ASN A 260 -15.64 5.10 5.91
CA ASN A 260 -16.02 6.25 5.10
C ASN A 260 -14.76 6.87 4.49
N MET A 261 -14.58 6.67 3.19
CA MET A 261 -13.45 7.14 2.41
C MET A 261 -14.02 7.77 1.15
N GLU A 262 -13.80 9.06 1.02
CA GLU A 262 -13.96 9.82 -0.21
C GLU A 262 -12.54 10.30 -0.53
N ILE A 263 -12.00 9.89 -1.67
CA ILE A 263 -10.60 10.13 -2.00
C ILE A 263 -10.47 11.28 -3.01
N ILE A 264 -9.55 12.20 -2.69
CA ILE A 264 -8.54 12.84 -3.56
C ILE A 264 -8.88 12.78 -5.07
N TYR A 265 -9.30 13.92 -5.63
CA TYR A 265 -9.36 14.11 -7.08
C TYR A 265 -8.00 14.58 -7.59
N PHE A 266 -7.27 13.71 -8.28
CA PHE A 266 -6.33 14.15 -9.32
C PHE A 266 -7.06 14.03 -10.66
N ASP A 267 -6.99 15.07 -11.50
CA ASP A 267 -7.71 15.18 -12.78
C ASP A 267 -7.29 14.17 -13.89
N ALA A 268 -6.87 12.96 -13.52
CA ALA A 268 -6.74 11.81 -14.43
C ALA A 268 -6.75 10.43 -13.73
N GLY A 269 -6.97 10.34 -12.41
CA GLY A 269 -7.02 9.05 -11.71
C GLY A 269 -7.48 9.19 -10.26
N SER A 270 -8.42 8.33 -9.84
CA SER A 270 -8.80 8.25 -8.44
C SER A 270 -7.89 7.28 -7.69
N MET A 271 -7.32 7.72 -6.58
CA MET A 271 -6.89 6.80 -5.54
C MET A 271 -8.21 6.26 -4.92
N GLY A 272 -8.34 4.94 -4.69
CA GLY A 272 -9.55 4.22 -4.23
C GLY A 272 -10.81 5.03 -3.84
N ASP A 273 -11.61 5.46 -4.83
CA ASP A 273 -12.67 6.47 -4.60
C ASP A 273 -13.79 6.03 -3.65
N ARG A 274 -14.08 4.73 -3.43
CA ARG A 274 -15.25 4.35 -2.61
C ARG A 274 -14.96 3.12 -1.76
N VAL A 275 -15.22 3.27 -0.47
CA VAL A 275 -15.48 2.14 0.45
C VAL A 275 -16.55 1.25 -0.17
N PHE A 276 -16.61 0.00 0.30
CA PHE A 276 -17.57 -1.08 0.05
C PHE A 276 -19.08 -0.73 0.22
N SER A 277 -19.49 0.51 -0.06
CA SER A 277 -20.82 1.10 0.07
C SER A 277 -21.43 1.52 -1.28
N GLY A 278 -21.20 0.74 -2.34
CA GLY A 278 -22.25 0.56 -3.35
C GLY A 278 -22.13 1.24 -4.71
N TYR A 279 -20.93 1.40 -5.26
CA TYR A 279 -20.79 1.53 -6.72
C TYR A 279 -19.72 0.57 -7.27
N ASN A 280 -20.01 0.01 -8.44
CA ASN A 280 -19.28 -1.05 -9.15
C ASN A 280 -17.87 -0.68 -9.59
N TYR A 281 -16.89 -0.65 -8.69
CA TYR A 281 -15.51 -0.38 -9.10
C TYR A 281 -14.74 -1.65 -9.41
N ASN A 282 -14.38 -1.76 -10.68
CA ASN A 282 -13.40 -2.72 -11.17
C ASN A 282 -12.02 -2.04 -11.17
N LEU A 283 -11.33 -2.07 -10.03
CA LEU A 283 -10.08 -1.31 -9.83
C LEU A 283 -8.85 -2.18 -10.05
N GLY A 284 -7.78 -1.54 -10.53
CA GLY A 284 -6.47 -2.18 -10.66
C GLY A 284 -5.82 -2.47 -9.30
N MET A 285 -4.62 -3.03 -9.38
CA MET A 285 -3.80 -3.35 -8.21
C MET A 285 -2.41 -2.74 -8.36
N LYS A 286 -1.77 -2.49 -7.22
CA LYS A 286 -0.43 -1.93 -7.13
C LYS A 286 0.30 -2.56 -5.96
N PHE A 287 1.51 -3.05 -6.22
CA PHE A 287 2.24 -3.89 -5.28
C PHE A 287 3.49 -3.19 -4.77
N VAL A 288 3.83 -3.43 -3.51
CA VAL A 288 5.03 -2.93 -2.85
C VAL A 288 5.89 -4.10 -2.42
N VAL A 289 7.18 -3.99 -2.66
CA VAL A 289 8.22 -4.93 -2.25
C VAL A 289 9.32 -4.17 -1.52
N ARG A 290 9.87 -4.75 -0.45
CA ARG A 290 11.09 -4.23 0.18
C ARG A 290 12.30 -4.98 -0.32
N LEU A 291 13.29 -4.22 -0.81
CA LEU A 291 14.64 -4.70 -1.04
C LEU A 291 15.49 -4.41 0.19
N ASN A 292 16.33 -5.36 0.59
CA ASN A 292 17.11 -5.27 1.81
C ASN A 292 18.26 -4.27 1.66
N SER A 293 18.80 -3.79 2.78
CA SER A 293 20.06 -3.03 2.83
C SER A 293 21.19 -3.78 2.11
N THR A 294 21.16 -5.11 2.17
CA THR A 294 22.15 -6.02 1.57
C THR A 294 21.94 -6.29 0.07
N THR A 295 20.86 -5.80 -0.54
CA THR A 295 20.62 -5.99 -1.98
C THR A 295 21.65 -5.20 -2.79
N LYS A 296 22.35 -5.87 -3.70
CA LYS A 296 23.39 -5.27 -4.54
C LYS A 296 22.78 -4.70 -5.81
N LEU A 297 23.07 -3.43 -6.09
CA LEU A 297 22.52 -2.70 -7.22
C LEU A 297 23.63 -2.19 -8.14
N GLN A 298 23.50 -2.41 -9.43
CA GLN A 298 24.24 -1.67 -10.43
C GLN A 298 23.43 -0.43 -10.82
N LYS A 299 23.98 0.75 -10.55
CA LYS A 299 23.32 2.03 -10.83
C LYS A 299 23.23 2.31 -12.32
N SER A 300 22.13 2.92 -12.74
CA SER A 300 21.91 3.48 -14.06
C SER A 300 21.79 5.00 -13.99
N THR A 301 22.27 5.69 -15.02
CA THR A 301 22.27 7.16 -15.11
C THR A 301 20.95 7.72 -15.64
N ASP A 302 20.11 6.90 -16.26
CA ASP A 302 18.86 7.32 -16.91
C ASP A 302 17.63 6.58 -16.38
N ALA A 303 17.76 5.92 -15.22
CA ALA A 303 16.69 5.13 -14.59
C ALA A 303 15.43 5.94 -14.23
N SER A 304 15.48 7.27 -14.26
CA SER A 304 14.28 8.10 -14.07
C SER A 304 13.42 8.23 -15.33
N ASN A 305 13.95 7.87 -16.51
CA ASN A 305 13.24 7.95 -17.78
C ASN A 305 12.43 6.68 -18.03
N ALA A 306 11.17 6.82 -18.47
CA ALA A 306 10.29 5.68 -18.75
C ALA A 306 10.82 4.70 -19.82
N GLY A 307 11.66 5.19 -20.75
CA GLY A 307 12.38 4.37 -21.73
C GLY A 307 13.86 4.21 -21.42
N GLY A 308 14.32 4.63 -20.24
CA GLY A 308 15.70 4.48 -19.80
C GLY A 308 16.01 3.08 -19.26
N THR A 309 17.25 2.86 -18.85
CA THR A 309 17.68 1.59 -18.27
C THR A 309 17.42 1.60 -16.76
N PRO A 310 16.69 0.63 -16.19
CA PRO A 310 16.50 0.54 -14.74
C PRO A 310 17.83 0.26 -14.01
N HIS A 311 17.91 0.64 -12.73
CA HIS A 311 18.96 0.13 -11.84
C HIS A 311 18.84 -1.39 -11.75
N LYS A 312 19.93 -2.12 -11.97
CA LYS A 312 19.90 -3.58 -12.06
C LYS A 312 20.19 -4.22 -10.71
N ILE A 313 19.37 -5.19 -10.30
CA ILE A 313 19.66 -6.02 -9.13
C ILE A 313 20.72 -7.06 -9.52
N LEU A 314 21.87 -7.02 -8.86
CA LEU A 314 22.96 -7.99 -9.05
C LEU A 314 22.79 -9.19 -8.12
N GLU A 315 22.35 -8.94 -6.89
CA GLU A 315 22.14 -9.93 -5.84
C GLU A 315 21.10 -9.40 -4.85
N TYR A 316 20.23 -10.29 -4.35
CA TYR A 316 19.18 -9.97 -3.39
C TYR A 316 19.64 -10.11 -1.96
#